data_AF-A0A929H0V3-F1
#
_entry.id   AF-A0A929H0V3-F1
#
_cell.length_a   1.000
_cell.length_b   1.000
_cell.length_c   1.000
_cell.angle_alpha   90.00
_cell.angle_beta   90.00
_cell.angle_gamma   90.00
#
_symmetry.space_group_name_H-M   'P 1'
#
loop_
_entity.id
_entity.type
_entity.pdbx_description
1 polymer ?
#
loop_
_entity_poly.entity_id
_entity_poly.type
_entity_poly.pdbx_seq_one_letter_code
_entity_poly.pdbx_strand_id
1 'polypeptide(L)'
;MHLRLTAQDLWLATLLFGGAGLILLLPLLLLFRDPAFQRAALAVGVASALFWGVLAVVAIFGFWELYYRHFCPAWARWLAPLDVLLYGAIGLAMWWLALRLPGPALLWFVLLGGVEGMAEHLVGIYGFRILERVAWLQGLSLLPVVVFSFFEYVLYWTLVAWLALGLVKVGGLLGAW
;
A
#
# COMPACT_ATOMS: atom_id res chain seq x y z
N MET A 1 -4.65 -3.11 -30.19
CA MET A 1 -4.25 -1.81 -29.63
C MET A 1 -3.09 -2.07 -28.68
N HIS A 2 -1.87 -1.59 -28.98
CA HIS A 2 -0.73 -1.76 -28.08
C HIS A 2 -0.84 -0.73 -26.95
N LEU A 3 -1.38 -1.15 -25.81
CA LEU A 3 -1.43 -0.33 -24.61
C LEU A 3 0.02 -0.15 -24.13
N ARG A 4 0.48 1.10 -23.98
CA ARG A 4 1.79 1.45 -23.44
C ARG A 4 1.61 2.55 -22.42
N LEU A 5 2.15 2.35 -21.23
CA LEU A 5 2.18 3.38 -20.21
C LEU A 5 3.32 4.36 -20.53
N THR A 6 3.05 5.65 -20.39
CA THR A 6 4.04 6.70 -20.58
C THR A 6 4.45 7.32 -19.25
N ALA A 7 5.58 8.03 -19.23
CA ALA A 7 5.99 8.80 -18.06
C ALA A 7 4.96 9.90 -17.71
N GLN A 8 4.28 10.46 -18.70
CA GLN A 8 3.23 11.45 -18.49
C GLN A 8 2.03 10.86 -17.75
N ASP A 9 1.65 9.61 -18.07
CA ASP A 9 0.58 8.90 -17.36
C ASP A 9 0.93 8.68 -15.89
N LEU A 10 2.19 8.30 -15.61
CA LEU A 10 2.67 8.13 -14.23
C LEU A 10 2.71 9.44 -13.45
N TRP A 11 3.11 10.55 -14.08
CA TRP A 11 3.08 11.86 -13.43
C TRP A 11 1.66 12.32 -13.14
N LEU A 12 0.73 12.11 -14.08
CA LEU A 12 -0.68 12.40 -13.85
C LEU A 12 -1.24 11.54 -12.72
N ALA A 13 -0.96 10.23 -12.73
CA ALA A 13 -1.37 9.33 -11.66
C ALA A 13 -0.76 9.75 -10.31
N THR A 14 0.50 10.16 -10.28
CA THR A 14 1.17 10.68 -9.07
C THR A 14 0.40 11.86 -8.47
N LEU A 15 -0.01 12.83 -9.30
CA LEU A 15 -0.79 13.98 -8.83
C LEU A 15 -2.17 13.56 -8.30
N LEU A 16 -2.84 12.65 -8.99
CA LEU A 16 -4.16 12.16 -8.58
C LEU A 16 -4.09 11.39 -7.27
N PHE A 17 -3.16 10.45 -7.14
CA PHE A 17 -2.98 9.65 -5.93
C PHE A 17 -2.45 10.48 -4.76
N GLY A 18 -1.50 11.38 -5.01
CA GLY A 18 -1.00 12.31 -3.99
C GLY A 18 -2.10 13.25 -3.50
N GLY A 19 -2.89 13.81 -4.41
CA GLY A 19 -4.03 14.67 -4.09
C GLY A 19 -5.11 13.93 -3.28
N ALA A 20 -5.52 12.74 -3.74
CA ALA A 20 -6.47 11.89 -3.02
C ALA A 20 -5.93 11.48 -1.64
N GLY A 21 -4.65 11.13 -1.55
CA GLY A 21 -3.96 10.79 -0.31
C GLY A 21 -4.03 11.94 0.70
N LEU A 22 -3.74 13.18 0.28
CA LEU A 22 -3.88 14.35 1.14
C LEU A 22 -5.32 14.59 1.60
N ILE A 23 -6.29 14.52 0.68
CA ILE A 23 -7.72 14.71 0.99
C ILE A 23 -8.19 13.72 2.05
N LEU A 24 -7.71 12.47 2.01
CA LEU A 24 -8.08 11.43 2.97
C LEU A 24 -7.26 11.45 4.26
N LEU A 25 -5.98 11.82 4.19
CA LEU A 25 -5.08 11.83 5.34
C LEU A 25 -5.36 12.98 6.29
N LEU A 26 -5.59 14.19 5.77
CA LEU A 26 -5.82 15.38 6.57
C LEU A 26 -6.96 15.23 7.61
N PRO A 27 -8.18 14.79 7.22
CA PRO A 27 -9.23 14.53 8.21
C PRO A 27 -8.87 13.40 9.16
N LEU A 28 -8.13 12.38 8.69
CA LEU A 28 -7.73 11.25 9.54
C LEU A 28 -6.77 11.68 10.65
N LEU A 29 -5.86 12.62 10.40
CA LEU A 29 -4.97 13.20 11.43
C LEU A 29 -5.76 13.90 12.55
N LEU A 30 -6.96 14.40 12.26
CA LEU A 30 -7.84 15.02 13.26
C LEU A 30 -8.69 13.98 14.01
N LEU A 31 -9.14 12.94 13.30
CA LEU A 31 -10.10 11.94 13.80
C LEU A 31 -9.43 10.76 14.51
N PHE A 32 -8.21 10.39 14.12
CA PHE A 32 -7.47 9.26 14.67
C PHE A 32 -6.21 9.73 15.41
N ARG A 33 -6.44 10.51 16.47
CA ARG A 33 -5.41 11.13 17.29
C ARG A 33 -4.43 10.12 17.89
N ASP A 34 -3.21 10.58 18.19
CA ASP A 34 -2.12 9.73 18.67
C ASP A 34 -2.48 8.79 19.83
N PRO A 35 -3.19 9.19 20.90
CA PRO A 35 -3.52 8.24 21.98
C PRO A 35 -4.41 7.08 21.52
N ALA A 36 -5.29 7.32 20.54
CA ALA A 36 -6.12 6.28 19.95
C ALA A 36 -5.29 5.40 19.02
N PHE A 37 -4.46 6.00 18.16
CA PHE A 37 -3.59 5.28 17.24
C PHE A 37 -2.53 4.42 17.96
N GLN A 38 -1.99 4.91 19.08
CA GLN A 38 -1.05 4.19 19.95
C GLN A 38 -1.64 2.93 20.59
N ARG A 39 -2.97 2.81 20.69
CA ARG A 39 -3.64 1.60 21.18
C ARG A 39 -4.20 0.73 20.07
N ALA A 40 -4.05 1.16 18.81
CA ALA A 40 -4.68 0.53 17.66
C ALA A 40 -3.85 -0.59 17.03
N ALA A 41 -2.85 -1.15 17.71
CA ALA A 41 -1.92 -2.15 17.15
C ALA A 41 -2.66 -3.27 16.39
N LEU A 42 -3.60 -3.93 17.05
CA LEU A 42 -4.36 -5.01 16.43
C LEU A 42 -5.27 -4.50 15.30
N ALA A 43 -5.94 -3.37 15.48
CA ALA A 43 -6.79 -2.79 14.44
C ALA A 43 -5.99 -2.44 13.19
N VAL A 44 -4.75 -1.94 13.35
CA VAL A 44 -3.81 -1.72 12.24
C VAL A 44 -3.46 -3.06 11.60
N GLY A 45 -2.99 -4.05 12.37
CA GLY A 45 -2.61 -5.35 11.83
C GLY A 45 -3.74 -6.04 11.05
N VAL A 46 -4.96 -6.02 11.59
CA VAL A 46 -6.16 -6.58 10.92
C VAL A 46 -6.53 -5.76 9.69
N ALA A 47 -6.55 -4.42 9.78
CA ALA A 47 -6.85 -3.57 8.63
C ALA A 47 -5.84 -3.75 7.50
N SER A 48 -4.54 -3.83 7.81
CA SER A 48 -3.47 -4.08 6.85
C SER A 48 -3.64 -5.45 6.20
N ALA A 49 -3.83 -6.49 7.01
CA ALA A 49 -4.03 -7.85 6.51
C ALA A 49 -5.23 -7.94 5.55
N LEU A 50 -6.37 -7.37 5.94
CA LEU A 50 -7.59 -7.41 5.13
C LEU A 50 -7.45 -6.60 3.85
N PHE A 51 -7.01 -5.34 3.95
CA PHE A 51 -6.89 -4.46 2.79
C PHE A 51 -5.94 -5.04 1.75
N TRP A 52 -4.72 -5.38 2.17
CA TRP A 52 -3.69 -5.87 1.26
C TRP A 52 -3.95 -7.28 0.78
N GLY A 53 -4.49 -8.17 1.63
CA GLY A 53 -4.87 -9.51 1.19
C GLY A 53 -5.97 -9.50 0.15
N VAL A 54 -7.00 -8.65 0.33
CA VAL A 54 -8.05 -8.46 -0.69
C VAL A 54 -7.45 -7.84 -1.95
N LEU A 55 -6.65 -6.78 -1.82
CA LEU A 55 -6.02 -6.11 -2.95
C LEU A 55 -5.13 -7.07 -3.74
N ALA A 56 -4.31 -7.87 -3.07
CA ALA A 56 -3.43 -8.86 -3.67
C ALA A 56 -4.22 -9.93 -4.42
N VAL A 57 -5.28 -10.49 -3.82
CA VAL A 57 -6.13 -11.48 -4.51
C VAL A 57 -6.77 -10.86 -5.75
N VAL A 58 -7.35 -9.66 -5.65
CA VAL A 58 -7.96 -8.97 -6.79
C VAL A 58 -6.92 -8.66 -7.86
N ALA A 59 -5.76 -8.14 -7.48
CA ALA A 59 -4.72 -7.75 -8.41
C ALA A 59 -4.11 -8.98 -9.12
N ILE A 60 -3.68 -9.98 -8.36
CA ILE A 60 -3.00 -11.16 -8.88
C ILE A 60 -3.92 -11.98 -9.77
N PHE A 61 -5.17 -12.22 -9.37
CA PHE A 61 -6.10 -12.99 -10.20
C PHE A 61 -6.65 -12.16 -11.37
N GLY A 62 -6.98 -10.89 -11.15
CA GLY A 62 -7.57 -10.01 -12.17
C GLY A 62 -6.58 -9.62 -13.27
N PHE A 63 -5.30 -9.44 -12.93
CA PHE A 63 -4.26 -9.00 -13.85
C PHE A 63 -3.18 -10.07 -14.09
N TRP A 64 -3.48 -11.35 -13.82
CA TRP A 64 -2.54 -12.46 -13.97
C TRP A 64 -1.91 -12.48 -15.38
N GLU A 65 -2.75 -12.52 -16.41
CA GLU A 65 -2.31 -12.62 -17.81
C GLU A 65 -1.68 -11.32 -18.32
N LEU A 66 -2.06 -10.17 -17.76
CA LEU A 66 -1.57 -8.86 -18.20
C LEU A 66 -0.22 -8.46 -17.58
N TYR A 67 0.05 -8.94 -16.36
CA TYR A 67 1.16 -8.45 -15.55
C TYR A 67 1.96 -9.61 -14.92
N TYR A 68 1.36 -10.35 -13.99
CA TYR A 68 2.09 -11.26 -13.10
C TYR A 68 2.70 -12.48 -13.82
N ARG A 69 2.03 -13.05 -14.82
CA ARG A 69 2.51 -14.24 -15.55
C ARG A 69 3.87 -14.03 -16.22
N HIS A 70 4.24 -12.79 -16.51
CA HIS A 70 5.50 -12.46 -17.19
C HIS A 70 6.74 -12.64 -16.32
N PHE A 71 6.60 -12.66 -14.99
CA PHE A 71 7.72 -12.76 -14.06
C PHE A 71 7.51 -13.73 -12.90
N CYS A 72 6.26 -14.10 -12.58
CA CYS A 72 5.95 -15.08 -11.54
C CYS A 72 5.72 -16.49 -12.11
N PRO A 73 6.13 -17.55 -11.39
CA PRO A 73 5.77 -18.91 -11.75
C PRO A 73 4.26 -19.15 -11.54
N ALA A 74 3.66 -20.04 -12.34
CA ALA A 74 2.21 -20.24 -12.38
C ALA A 74 1.58 -20.64 -11.03
N TRP A 75 2.33 -21.33 -10.17
CA TRP A 75 1.85 -21.73 -8.85
C TRP A 75 1.74 -20.54 -7.87
N ALA A 76 2.50 -19.46 -8.08
CA ALA A 76 2.56 -18.33 -7.15
C ALA A 76 1.21 -17.60 -7.03
N ARG A 77 0.37 -17.63 -8.08
CA ARG A 77 -0.95 -16.99 -8.05
C ARG A 77 -1.83 -17.49 -6.90
N TRP A 78 -1.66 -18.77 -6.53
CA TRP A 78 -2.44 -19.40 -5.47
C TRP A 78 -1.99 -18.99 -4.07
N LEU A 79 -0.84 -18.33 -3.96
CA LEU A 79 -0.34 -17.79 -2.70
C LEU A 79 -0.83 -16.37 -2.41
N ALA A 80 -1.52 -15.71 -3.34
CA ALA A 80 -2.05 -14.35 -3.12
C ALA A 80 -2.83 -14.18 -1.79
N PRO A 81 -3.63 -15.16 -1.31
CA PRO A 81 -4.28 -15.02 -0.02
C PRO A 81 -3.32 -14.96 1.18
N LEU A 82 -2.07 -15.43 1.05
CA LEU A 82 -1.08 -15.39 2.12
C LEU A 82 -0.53 -13.97 2.37
N ASP A 83 -0.79 -13.03 1.46
CA ASP A 83 -0.44 -11.62 1.65
C ASP A 83 -1.13 -11.01 2.88
N VAL A 84 -2.24 -11.60 3.36
CA VAL A 84 -2.83 -11.22 4.65
C VAL A 84 -1.84 -11.33 5.81
N LEU A 85 -0.98 -12.35 5.81
CA LEU A 85 0.00 -12.57 6.88
C LEU A 85 1.18 -11.61 6.74
N LEU A 86 1.66 -11.45 5.50
CA LEU A 86 2.78 -10.57 5.19
C LEU A 86 2.45 -9.12 5.53
N TYR A 87 1.35 -8.58 4.99
CA TYR A 87 1.00 -7.18 5.19
C TYR A 87 0.41 -6.91 6.58
N GLY A 88 -0.17 -7.92 7.24
CA GLY A 88 -0.47 -7.82 8.68
C GLY A 88 0.78 -7.59 9.51
N ALA A 89 1.85 -8.34 9.24
CA ALA A 89 3.14 -8.18 9.92
C ALA A 89 3.85 -6.85 9.55
N ILE A 90 3.87 -6.49 8.26
CA ILE A 90 4.43 -5.20 7.80
C ILE A 90 3.69 -4.03 8.42
N GLY A 91 2.35 -4.06 8.46
CA GLY A 91 1.53 -3.03 9.09
C GLY A 91 1.86 -2.85 10.58
N LEU A 92 2.00 -3.95 11.32
CA LEU A 92 2.42 -3.92 12.72
C LEU A 92 3.84 -3.37 12.91
N ALA A 93 4.79 -3.77 12.05
CA ALA A 93 6.16 -3.29 12.09
C ALA A 93 6.24 -1.78 11.82
N MET A 94 5.52 -1.29 10.82
CA MET A 94 5.45 0.14 10.51
C MET A 94 4.74 0.94 11.60
N TRP A 95 3.66 0.42 12.17
CA TRP A 95 3.00 1.04 13.32
C TRP A 95 3.97 1.16 14.50
N TRP A 96 4.68 0.08 14.83
CA TRP A 96 5.68 0.06 15.89
C TRP A 96 6.80 1.07 15.64
N LEU A 97 7.27 1.18 14.40
CA LEU A 97 8.32 2.14 14.02
C LEU A 97 7.80 3.58 14.08
N ALA A 98 6.59 3.82 13.59
CA ALA A 98 5.95 5.14 13.59
C ALA A 98 5.80 5.72 15.00
N LEU A 99 5.51 4.88 16.01
CA LEU A 99 5.45 5.30 17.41
C LEU A 99 6.79 5.78 17.99
N ARG A 100 7.91 5.50 17.32
CA ARG A 100 9.27 5.87 17.77
C ARG A 100 9.80 7.12 17.09
N LEU A 101 9.10 7.63 16.09
CA LEU A 101 9.50 8.80 15.33
C LEU A 101 8.87 10.07 15.94
N PRO A 102 9.56 11.22 15.87
CA PRO A 102 9.07 12.46 16.48
C PRO A 102 7.89 13.05 15.69
N GLY A 103 6.81 13.41 16.38
CA GLY A 103 5.61 14.01 15.75
C GLY A 103 4.43 13.03 15.68
N PRO A 104 3.42 13.31 14.82
CA PRO A 104 2.21 12.49 14.74
C PRO A 104 2.53 11.09 14.22
N ALA A 105 2.23 10.06 15.00
CA ALA A 105 2.58 8.69 14.64
C ALA A 105 1.81 8.21 13.40
N LEU A 106 0.55 8.61 13.27
CA LEU A 106 -0.25 8.29 12.08
C LEU A 106 0.38 8.83 10.79
N LEU A 107 0.95 10.04 10.83
CA LEU A 107 1.64 10.61 9.67
C LEU A 107 2.85 9.75 9.29
N TRP A 108 3.68 9.38 10.27
CA TRP A 108 4.82 8.51 10.03
C TRP A 108 4.43 7.15 9.50
N PHE A 109 3.37 6.55 10.03
CA PHE A 109 2.86 5.27 9.56
C PHE A 109 2.54 5.32 8.06
N VAL A 110 1.85 6.36 7.60
CA VAL A 110 1.47 6.52 6.19
C VAL A 110 2.70 6.82 5.31
N LEU A 111 3.62 7.66 5.79
CA LEU A 111 4.86 7.97 5.06
C LEU A 111 5.79 6.75 4.93
N LEU A 112 5.89 5.93 5.98
CA LEU A 112 6.60 4.65 5.95
C LEU A 112 5.98 3.71 4.91
N GLY A 113 4.65 3.72 4.78
CA GLY A 113 3.95 3.04 3.70
C GLY A 113 4.41 3.49 2.32
N GLY A 114 4.56 4.79 2.09
CA GLY A 114 5.13 5.30 0.84
C GLY A 114 6.55 4.80 0.57
N VAL A 115 7.40 4.76 1.60
CA VAL A 115 8.78 4.22 1.49
C VAL A 115 8.77 2.73 1.17
N GLU A 116 7.87 1.97 1.79
CA GLU A 116 7.67 0.56 1.51
C GLU A 116 7.22 0.33 0.06
N GLY A 117 6.29 1.13 -0.46
CA GLY A 117 5.90 1.11 -1.87
C GLY A 117 7.05 1.34 -2.85
N MET A 118 7.94 2.29 -2.53
CA MET A 118 9.17 2.48 -3.31
C MET A 118 10.06 1.24 -3.26
N ALA A 119 10.24 0.64 -2.08
CA ALA A 119 11.07 -0.55 -1.91
C ALA A 119 10.52 -1.74 -2.71
N GLU A 120 9.22 -2.00 -2.65
CA GLU A 120 8.56 -3.07 -3.41
C GLU A 120 8.71 -2.85 -4.92
N HIS A 121 8.52 -1.62 -5.40
CA HIS A 121 8.71 -1.31 -6.80
C HIS A 121 10.16 -1.48 -7.25
N LEU A 122 11.13 -1.11 -6.41
CA LEU A 122 12.55 -1.35 -6.70
C LEU A 122 12.86 -2.86 -6.78
N VAL A 123 12.26 -3.68 -5.91
CA VAL A 123 12.34 -5.15 -6.01
C VAL A 123 11.68 -5.67 -7.29
N GLY A 124 10.53 -5.12 -7.67
CA GLY A 124 9.86 -5.39 -8.95
C GLY A 124 10.78 -5.11 -10.15
N ILE A 125 11.37 -3.92 -10.16
CA ILE A 125 12.19 -3.43 -11.28
C ILE A 125 13.51 -4.19 -11.35
N TYR A 126 14.26 -4.30 -10.25
CA TYR A 126 15.60 -4.89 -10.28
C TYR A 126 15.61 -6.40 -10.04
N GLY A 127 14.75 -6.91 -9.17
CA GLY A 127 14.66 -8.35 -8.85
C GLY A 127 13.84 -9.12 -9.88
N PHE A 128 12.61 -8.66 -10.16
CA PHE A 128 11.71 -9.35 -11.08
C PHE A 128 11.83 -8.88 -12.54
N ARG A 129 12.56 -7.77 -12.79
CA ARG A 129 12.79 -7.23 -14.14
C ARG A 129 11.49 -6.89 -14.86
N ILE A 130 10.53 -6.29 -14.14
CA ILE A 130 9.20 -6.00 -14.68
C ILE A 130 9.22 -5.05 -15.88
N LEU A 131 10.15 -4.08 -15.90
CA LEU A 131 10.25 -3.11 -17.00
C LEU A 131 10.77 -3.76 -18.29
N GLU A 132 11.49 -4.88 -18.21
CA GLU A 132 11.93 -5.64 -19.38
C GLU A 132 10.95 -6.74 -19.78
N ARG A 133 10.28 -7.36 -18.80
CA ARG A 133 9.42 -8.53 -19.03
C ARG A 133 7.97 -8.19 -19.37
N VAL A 134 7.47 -7.04 -18.93
CA VAL A 134 6.07 -6.63 -19.13
C VAL A 134 5.99 -5.64 -20.29
N ALA A 135 5.41 -6.08 -21.41
CA ALA A 135 5.47 -5.35 -22.69
C ALA A 135 4.91 -3.93 -22.65
N TRP A 136 3.86 -3.67 -21.86
CA TRP A 136 3.23 -2.35 -21.76
C TRP A 136 3.95 -1.37 -20.81
N LEU A 137 4.94 -1.86 -20.05
CA LEU A 137 5.81 -1.07 -19.16
C LEU A 137 7.19 -0.80 -19.76
N GLN A 138 7.53 -1.44 -20.88
CA GLN A 138 8.82 -1.29 -21.53
C GLN A 138 9.06 0.16 -21.97
N GLY A 139 10.25 0.68 -21.65
CA GLY A 139 10.66 2.04 -21.98
C GLY A 139 10.29 3.10 -20.94
N LEU A 140 9.62 2.71 -19.85
CA LEU A 140 9.42 3.61 -18.71
C LEU A 140 10.75 3.93 -18.02
N SER A 141 10.90 5.19 -17.62
CA SER A 141 12.01 5.61 -16.78
C SER A 141 11.75 5.25 -15.31
N LEU A 142 12.82 4.99 -14.57
CA LEU A 142 12.76 4.58 -13.17
C LEU A 142 12.10 5.64 -12.27
N LEU A 143 12.50 6.90 -12.44
CA LEU A 143 12.11 7.97 -11.52
C LEU A 143 10.59 8.17 -11.42
N PRO A 144 9.83 8.32 -12.54
CA PRO A 144 8.38 8.43 -12.46
C PRO A 144 7.71 7.24 -11.79
N VAL A 145 8.20 6.01 -12.03
CA VAL A 145 7.64 4.79 -11.42
C VAL A 145 7.83 4.80 -9.90
N VAL A 146 9.04 5.12 -9.44
CA VAL A 146 9.36 5.15 -8.00
C VAL A 146 8.60 6.28 -7.31
N VAL A 147 8.54 7.48 -7.90
CA VAL A 147 7.79 8.59 -7.31
C VAL A 147 6.30 8.26 -7.26
N PHE A 148 5.73 7.72 -8.34
CA PHE A 148 4.35 7.26 -8.35
C PHE A 148 4.07 6.25 -7.22
N SER A 149 4.93 5.24 -7.08
CA SER A 149 4.75 4.20 -6.05
C SER A 149 4.71 4.74 -4.63
N PHE A 150 5.48 5.78 -4.33
CA PHE A 150 5.45 6.43 -3.02
C PHE A 150 4.06 6.99 -2.72
N PHE A 151 3.49 7.75 -3.66
CA PHE A 151 2.18 8.39 -3.46
C PHE A 151 1.02 7.39 -3.55
N GLU A 152 1.15 6.37 -4.41
CA GLU A 152 0.21 5.26 -4.46
C GLU A 152 0.10 4.57 -3.10
N TYR A 153 1.23 4.26 -2.49
CA TYR A 153 1.25 3.58 -1.20
C TYR A 153 0.87 4.49 -0.05
N VAL A 154 1.21 5.79 -0.09
CA VAL A 154 0.66 6.78 0.86
C VAL A 154 -0.87 6.75 0.85
N LEU A 155 -1.49 6.70 -0.34
CA LEU A 155 -2.94 6.58 -0.43
C LEU A 155 -3.43 5.25 0.17
N TYR A 156 -2.83 4.13 -0.20
CA TYR A 156 -3.25 2.80 0.28
C TYR A 156 -3.11 2.66 1.81
N TRP A 157 -2.00 3.09 2.38
CA TRP A 157 -1.79 3.07 3.83
C TRP A 157 -2.67 4.08 4.57
N THR A 158 -3.09 5.17 3.91
CA THR A 158 -4.14 6.05 4.42
C THR A 158 -5.50 5.33 4.49
N LEU A 159 -5.85 4.54 3.47
CA LEU A 159 -7.08 3.72 3.47
C LEU A 159 -7.03 2.64 4.56
N VAL A 160 -5.88 1.98 4.74
CA VAL A 160 -5.64 1.05 5.85
C VAL A 160 -5.89 1.74 7.20
N ALA A 161 -5.37 2.95 7.39
CA ALA A 161 -5.56 3.68 8.64
C ALA A 161 -7.01 4.12 8.87
N TRP A 162 -7.77 4.44 7.81
CA TRP A 162 -9.22 4.64 7.89
C TRP A 162 -9.96 3.37 8.32
N LEU A 163 -9.61 2.22 7.75
CA LEU A 163 -10.17 0.93 8.15
C LEU A 163 -9.86 0.62 9.62
N ALA A 164 -8.61 0.85 10.04
CA ALA A 164 -8.19 0.68 11.44
C ALA A 164 -8.99 1.58 12.39
N LEU A 165 -9.22 2.85 12.03
CA LEU A 165 -10.09 3.75 12.80
C LEU A 165 -11.52 3.19 12.91
N GLY A 166 -12.07 2.68 11.81
CA GLY A 166 -13.38 2.02 11.79
C GLY A 166 -13.43 0.83 12.76
N LEU A 167 -12.43 -0.05 12.71
CA LEU A 167 -12.31 -1.21 13.60
C LEU A 167 -12.20 -0.81 15.08
N VAL A 168 -11.42 0.22 15.40
CA VAL A 168 -11.33 0.75 16.78
C VAL A 168 -12.70 1.24 17.26
N LYS A 169 -13.43 2.00 16.43
CA LYS A 169 -14.75 2.51 16.81
C LYS A 169 -15.78 1.39 16.97
N VAL A 170 -15.82 0.44 16.05
CA VAL A 170 -16.76 -0.70 16.11
C VAL A 170 -16.43 -1.58 17.32
N GLY A 171 -15.16 -1.92 17.53
CA GLY A 171 -14.79 -2.77 18.65
C GLY A 171 -14.98 -2.08 20.01
N GLY A 172 -14.79 -0.76 20.10
CA GLY A 172 -15.14 0.02 21.29
C GLY A 172 -16.65 0.03 21.58
N LEU A 173 -17.50 0.05 20.54
CA LEU A 173 -18.96 -0.10 20.69
C LEU A 173 -19.37 -1.50 21.16
N LEU A 174 -18.58 -2.52 20.82
CA LEU A 174 -18.84 -3.92 21.15
C LEU A 174 -18.15 -4.38 22.46
N GLY A 175 -17.40 -3.50 23.14
CA GLY A 175 -16.65 -3.85 24.36
C GLY A 175 -15.50 -4.84 24.11
N ALA A 176 -15.01 -4.93 22.87
CA ALA A 176 -13.99 -5.91 22.46
C ALA A 176 -12.54 -5.41 22.68
N TRP A 177 -12.34 -4.16 23.10
CA TRP A 177 -11.02 -3.51 23.29
C TRP A 177 -11.01 -2.53 24.45
#